data_AF-A0A833H240-F1
#
_entry.id   AF-A0A833H240-F1
#
_cell.length_a   1.000
_cell.length_b   1.000
_cell.length_c   1.000
_cell.angle_alpha   90.00
_cell.angle_beta   90.00
_cell.angle_gamma   90.00
#
_symmetry.space_group_name_H-M   'P 1'
#
loop_
_entity.id
_entity.type
_entity.pdbx_description
1 polymer ?
#
loop_
_entity_poly.entity_id
_entity_poly.type
_entity_poly.pdbx_seq_one_letter_code
_entity_poly.pdbx_strand_id
1 'polypeptide(L)'
;MRRSSHSGENEGGSRGRHSRPILSAADKRRLAILRRALLQFFEEHHRSYPWRRTKNWFHLLMAEMMLRRTRADQVLPVYKEFTDRYRTAADALADGATVREMLRPLGLGWRNEAIFDTLAYLRDNMAVRRLPPEADMSAIPGVGEYSNGMLRSILFTERVPAIDTNVVRILCRFDGLLEKGEMRRSPLIKERAAYLVDTDHPAQVNLSLIDFGALVCTARNPDCEHCPVRRPCRYS
;
A
#
# COMPACT_ATOMS: atom_id res chain seq x y z
N MET A 1 -40.26 -46.24 49.79
CA MET A 1 -41.20 -46.40 48.66
C MET A 1 -40.98 -45.25 47.67
N ARG A 2 -40.66 -45.57 46.39
CA ARG A 2 -40.98 -44.87 45.10
C ARG A 2 -40.72 -43.35 45.00
N ARG A 3 -40.20 -42.71 43.94
CA ARG A 3 -39.83 -42.95 42.52
C ARG A 3 -39.07 -41.66 42.07
N SER A 4 -37.92 -41.74 41.40
CA SER A 4 -37.68 -41.50 39.94
C SER A 4 -38.08 -40.13 39.35
N SER A 5 -37.07 -39.36 38.88
CA SER A 5 -37.11 -38.43 37.72
C SER A 5 -35.68 -37.95 37.39
N HIS A 6 -35.01 -38.47 36.35
CA HIS A 6 -34.86 -37.90 34.99
C HIS A 6 -34.34 -36.45 34.93
N SER A 7 -33.08 -36.28 34.49
CA SER A 7 -32.63 -35.11 33.71
C SER A 7 -31.39 -35.50 32.91
N GLY A 8 -31.53 -35.62 31.60
CA GLY A 8 -30.41 -35.67 30.67
C GLY A 8 -29.85 -34.27 30.49
N GLU A 9 -28.53 -34.13 30.54
CA GLU A 9 -27.86 -32.88 30.18
C GLU A 9 -27.48 -32.90 28.70
N ASN A 10 -27.84 -31.78 28.09
CA ASN A 10 -28.00 -31.53 26.67
C ASN A 10 -26.65 -31.16 26.04
N GLU A 11 -26.39 -31.74 24.87
CA GLU A 11 -25.27 -31.40 24.00
C GLU A 11 -25.38 -29.94 23.52
N GLY A 12 -24.51 -29.07 24.04
CA GLY A 12 -24.35 -27.68 23.59
C GLY A 12 -23.34 -27.54 22.46
N GLY A 13 -23.62 -28.14 21.30
CA GLY A 13 -22.81 -27.96 20.09
C GLY A 13 -22.88 -26.52 19.56
N SER A 14 -21.88 -25.71 19.89
CA SER A 14 -21.66 -24.36 19.33
C SER A 14 -21.36 -24.47 17.83
N ARG A 15 -22.40 -24.35 17.00
CA ARG A 15 -22.25 -24.19 15.54
C ARG A 15 -21.64 -22.83 15.26
N GLY A 16 -20.38 -22.83 14.83
CA GLY A 16 -19.68 -21.65 14.33
C GLY A 16 -20.51 -20.95 13.27
N ARG A 17 -20.74 -19.65 13.43
CA ARG A 17 -21.32 -18.80 12.39
C ARG A 17 -20.36 -18.83 11.20
N HIS A 18 -20.73 -19.53 10.13
CA HIS A 18 -20.13 -19.32 8.83
C HIS A 18 -20.44 -17.86 8.41
N SER A 19 -19.49 -16.96 8.66
CA SER A 19 -19.52 -15.60 8.15
C SER A 19 -19.62 -15.69 6.63
N ARG A 20 -20.68 -15.12 6.05
CA ARG A 20 -20.81 -15.02 4.59
C ARG A 20 -19.55 -14.33 4.05
N PRO A 21 -18.97 -14.79 2.94
CA PRO A 21 -17.85 -14.10 2.32
C PRO A 21 -18.27 -12.66 2.03
N ILE A 22 -17.43 -11.70 2.39
CA ILE A 22 -17.74 -10.28 2.28
C ILE A 22 -17.87 -9.88 0.79
N LEU A 23 -17.11 -10.53 -0.11
CA LEU A 23 -17.26 -10.37 -1.56
C LEU A 23 -18.23 -11.38 -2.18
N SER A 24 -19.32 -10.88 -2.77
CA SER A 24 -20.22 -11.67 -3.61
C SER A 24 -19.59 -12.01 -4.98
N ALA A 25 -20.18 -12.95 -5.71
CA ALA A 25 -19.75 -13.25 -7.09
C ALA A 25 -19.89 -12.03 -8.03
N ALA A 26 -20.88 -11.18 -7.80
CA ALA A 26 -21.06 -9.95 -8.56
C ALA A 26 -19.94 -8.92 -8.24
N ASP A 27 -19.53 -8.81 -6.98
CA ASP A 27 -18.43 -7.94 -6.58
C ASP A 27 -17.11 -8.39 -7.21
N LYS A 28 -16.82 -9.70 -7.17
CA LYS A 28 -15.64 -10.28 -7.82
C LYS A 28 -15.59 -9.98 -9.31
N ARG A 29 -16.71 -10.12 -10.04
CA ARG A 29 -16.78 -9.76 -11.47
C ARG A 29 -16.48 -8.28 -11.72
N ARG A 30 -17.04 -7.37 -10.92
CA ARG A 30 -16.79 -5.93 -11.03
C ARG A 30 -15.32 -5.59 -10.71
N LEU A 31 -14.77 -6.16 -9.65
CA LEU A 31 -13.37 -5.97 -9.27
C LEU A 31 -12.40 -6.56 -10.30
N ALA A 32 -12.75 -7.65 -10.97
CA ALA A 32 -11.94 -8.21 -12.05
C ALA A 32 -11.87 -7.25 -13.25
N ILE A 33 -12.98 -6.58 -13.58
CA ILE A 33 -12.99 -5.51 -14.61
C ILE A 33 -12.10 -4.34 -14.16
N LEU A 34 -12.21 -3.91 -12.90
CA LEU A 34 -11.36 -2.85 -12.35
C LEU A 34 -9.88 -3.22 -12.41
N ARG A 35 -9.50 -4.44 -11.98
CA ARG A 35 -8.11 -4.91 -12.04
C ARG A 35 -7.56 -4.88 -13.46
N ARG A 36 -8.33 -5.38 -14.44
CA ARG A 36 -7.92 -5.38 -15.84
C ARG A 36 -7.71 -3.95 -16.36
N ALA A 37 -8.64 -3.04 -16.07
CA ALA A 37 -8.52 -1.65 -16.47
C ALA A 37 -7.32 -0.96 -15.80
N LEU A 38 -7.01 -1.26 -14.54
CA LEU A 38 -5.83 -0.74 -13.85
C LEU A 38 -4.52 -1.23 -14.50
N LEU A 39 -4.44 -2.52 -14.83
CA LEU A 39 -3.25 -3.07 -15.50
C LEU A 39 -3.05 -2.44 -16.89
N GLN A 40 -4.11 -2.32 -17.69
CA GLN A 40 -4.04 -1.62 -18.98
C GLN A 40 -3.67 -0.14 -18.82
N PHE A 41 -4.28 0.55 -17.85
CA PHE A 41 -3.96 1.94 -17.54
C PHE A 41 -2.49 2.11 -17.15
N PHE A 42 -1.92 1.14 -16.44
CA PHE A 42 -0.51 1.14 -16.10
C PHE A 42 0.36 1.07 -17.35
N GLU A 43 0.07 0.18 -18.29
CA GLU A 43 0.84 0.05 -19.54
C GLU A 43 0.86 1.37 -20.32
N GLU A 44 -0.28 2.05 -20.42
CA GLU A 44 -0.45 3.28 -21.19
C GLU A 44 0.07 4.55 -20.48
N HIS A 45 -0.09 4.63 -19.15
CA HIS A 45 0.07 5.89 -18.38
C HIS A 45 1.09 5.82 -17.23
N HIS A 46 1.81 4.70 -17.06
CA HIS A 46 2.76 4.59 -15.96
C HIS A 46 3.84 5.68 -16.02
N ARG A 47 4.04 6.34 -14.89
CA ARG A 47 5.14 7.29 -14.74
C ARG A 47 6.45 6.55 -14.54
N SER A 48 7.49 6.98 -15.26
CA SER A 48 8.84 6.40 -15.17
C SER A 48 9.67 7.10 -14.09
N TYR A 49 9.61 6.59 -12.87
CA TYR A 49 10.49 7.00 -11.77
C TYR A 49 11.49 5.91 -11.40
N PRO A 50 12.73 6.25 -11.02
CA PRO A 50 13.79 5.26 -10.76
C PRO A 50 13.44 4.29 -9.62
N TRP A 51 12.77 4.76 -8.57
CA TRP A 51 12.31 3.90 -7.48
C TRP A 51 11.25 2.86 -7.89
N ARG A 52 10.53 3.04 -9.00
CA ARG A 52 9.57 2.02 -9.49
C ARG A 52 10.27 0.82 -10.15
N ARG A 53 11.56 0.94 -10.47
CA ARG A 53 12.35 -0.08 -11.16
C ARG A 53 13.46 -0.66 -10.30
N THR A 54 13.75 -0.05 -9.16
CA THR A 54 14.83 -0.53 -8.28
C THR A 54 14.45 -1.85 -7.61
N LYS A 55 15.44 -2.73 -7.48
CA LYS A 55 15.39 -3.92 -6.62
C LYS A 55 16.22 -3.76 -5.35
N ASN A 56 16.82 -2.58 -5.16
CA ASN A 56 17.48 -2.24 -3.92
C ASN A 56 16.43 -1.81 -2.89
N TRP A 57 16.20 -2.65 -1.88
CA TRP A 57 15.19 -2.44 -0.85
C TRP A 57 15.46 -1.18 -0.02
N PHE A 58 16.72 -0.86 0.27
CA PHE A 58 17.09 0.34 1.02
C PHE A 58 16.73 1.59 0.22
N HIS A 59 17.11 1.63 -1.06
CA HIS A 59 16.76 2.75 -1.94
C HIS A 59 15.25 2.87 -2.13
N LEU A 60 14.53 1.75 -2.29
CA LEU A 60 13.07 1.78 -2.40
C LEU A 60 12.42 2.33 -1.12
N LEU A 61 12.89 1.91 0.06
CA LEU A 61 12.43 2.42 1.34
C LEU A 61 12.69 3.92 1.47
N MET A 62 13.88 4.41 1.10
CA MET A 62 14.18 5.84 1.14
C MET A 62 13.26 6.65 0.21
N ALA A 63 12.94 6.14 -0.98
CA ALA A 63 11.95 6.77 -1.86
C ALA A 63 10.58 6.85 -1.20
N GLU A 64 10.08 5.75 -0.63
CA GLU A 64 8.80 5.68 0.08
C GLU A 64 8.72 6.69 1.23
N MET A 65 9.83 6.90 1.94
CA MET A 65 9.90 7.90 3.00
C MET A 65 9.87 9.33 2.44
N MET A 66 10.68 9.62 1.42
CA MET A 66 10.75 10.93 0.77
C MET A 66 9.42 11.34 0.13
N LEU A 67 8.66 10.40 -0.42
CA LEU A 67 7.36 10.64 -1.08
C LEU A 67 6.23 11.03 -0.13
N ARG A 68 6.42 10.90 1.20
CA ARG A 68 5.38 11.25 2.18
C ARG A 68 5.06 12.74 2.11
N ARG A 69 3.84 13.05 1.66
CA ARG A 69 3.33 14.43 1.51
C ARG A 69 4.21 15.32 0.63
N THR A 70 4.88 14.73 -0.36
CA THR A 70 5.67 15.46 -1.36
C THR A 70 5.43 14.92 -2.75
N ARG A 71 5.48 15.79 -3.76
CA ARG A 71 5.25 15.40 -5.15
C ARG A 71 6.45 14.60 -5.67
N ALA A 72 6.18 13.58 -6.46
CA ALA A 72 7.21 12.73 -7.07
C ALA A 72 8.27 13.54 -7.85
N ASP A 73 7.85 14.56 -8.61
CA ASP A 73 8.78 15.43 -9.36
C ASP A 73 9.76 16.19 -8.46
N GLN A 74 9.36 16.53 -7.23
CA GLN A 74 10.22 17.19 -6.25
C GLN A 74 11.18 16.20 -5.58
N VAL A 75 10.74 14.95 -5.39
CA VAL A 75 11.58 13.87 -4.83
C VAL A 75 12.64 13.41 -5.82
N LEU A 76 12.34 13.42 -7.12
CA LEU A 76 13.20 12.87 -8.16
C LEU A 76 14.68 13.32 -8.10
N PRO A 77 15.01 14.63 -8.06
CA PRO A 77 16.41 15.07 -8.00
C PRO A 77 17.09 14.63 -6.69
N VAL A 78 16.41 14.79 -5.55
CA VAL A 78 16.95 14.42 -4.22
C VAL A 78 17.22 12.91 -4.13
N TYR A 79 16.29 12.11 -4.65
CA TYR A 79 16.43 10.65 -4.69
C TYR A 79 17.64 10.23 -5.52
N LYS A 80 17.82 10.79 -6.72
CA LYS A 80 18.94 10.44 -7.59
C LYS A 80 20.26 10.71 -6.89
N GLU A 81 20.45 11.93 -6.40
CA GLU A 81 21.65 12.32 -5.66
C GLU A 81 21.89 11.41 -4.45
N PHE A 82 20.84 11.11 -3.67
CA PHE A 82 20.94 10.23 -2.50
C PHE A 82 21.41 8.82 -2.89
N THR A 83 20.80 8.24 -3.92
CA THR A 83 21.12 6.86 -4.33
C THR A 83 22.46 6.72 -5.04
N ASP A 84 22.93 7.78 -5.69
CA ASP A 84 24.27 7.84 -6.30
C ASP A 84 25.36 7.86 -5.23
N ARG A 85 25.08 8.50 -4.08
CA ARG A 85 26.06 8.71 -3.02
C ARG A 85 26.05 7.64 -1.93
N TYR A 86 24.87 7.12 -1.56
CA TYR A 86 24.73 6.22 -0.43
C TYR A 86 24.18 4.85 -0.84
N ARG A 87 24.98 3.82 -0.58
CA ARG A 87 24.59 2.41 -0.82
C ARG A 87 23.99 1.76 0.42
N THR A 88 24.34 2.24 1.61
CA THR A 88 23.88 1.70 2.89
C THR A 88 23.38 2.80 3.82
N ALA A 89 22.57 2.40 4.81
CA ALA A 89 22.11 3.31 5.85
C ALA A 89 23.26 3.85 6.70
N ALA A 90 24.31 3.05 6.92
CA ALA A 90 25.50 3.44 7.67
C ALA A 90 26.25 4.59 6.97
N ASP A 91 26.45 4.50 5.66
CA ASP A 91 27.12 5.55 4.87
C ASP A 91 26.32 6.85 4.89
N ALA A 92 24.99 6.77 4.69
CA ALA A 92 24.11 7.93 4.74
C ALA A 92 24.10 8.60 6.12
N LEU A 93 24.09 7.80 7.19
CA LEU A 93 24.09 8.33 8.55
C LEU A 93 25.43 8.97 8.93
N ALA A 94 26.55 8.41 8.46
CA ALA A 94 27.88 8.97 8.66
C ALA A 94 28.03 10.36 8.01
N ASP A 95 27.38 10.58 6.86
CA ASP A 95 27.32 11.87 6.16
C ASP A 95 26.01 12.63 6.47
N GLY A 96 25.53 12.53 7.71
CA GLY A 96 24.23 13.06 8.10
C GLY A 96 24.05 14.56 7.85
N ALA A 97 25.12 15.36 7.93
CA ALA A 97 25.07 16.78 7.60
C ALA A 97 24.67 17.01 6.13
N THR A 98 25.28 16.27 5.19
CA THR A 98 24.89 16.42 3.79
C THR A 98 23.50 15.85 3.53
N VAL A 99 23.16 14.69 4.11
CA VAL A 99 21.81 14.13 3.96
C VAL A 99 20.73 15.11 4.43
N ARG A 100 20.96 15.86 5.52
CA ARG A 100 20.04 16.91 5.99
C ARG A 100 19.86 18.01 4.93
N GLU A 101 20.95 18.50 4.34
CA GLU A 101 20.87 19.49 3.27
C GLU A 101 20.17 18.97 2.02
N MET A 102 20.42 17.72 1.63
CA MET A 102 19.76 17.08 0.49
C MET A 102 18.24 16.94 0.70
N LEU A 103 17.80 16.65 1.92
CA LEU A 103 16.38 16.51 2.26
C LEU A 103 15.67 17.85 2.48
N ARG A 104 16.42 18.95 2.72
CA ARG A 104 15.88 20.28 3.02
C ARG A 104 14.88 20.79 1.97
N PRO A 105 15.11 20.66 0.65
CA PRO A 105 14.17 21.10 -0.39
C PRO A 105 12.83 20.37 -0.36
N LEU A 106 12.76 19.16 0.20
CA LEU A 106 11.50 18.43 0.32
C LEU A 106 10.59 19.00 1.43
N GLY A 107 11.14 19.84 2.32
CA GLY A 107 10.44 20.39 3.48
C GLY A 107 10.15 19.34 4.56
N LEU A 108 9.20 19.64 5.46
CA LEU A 108 8.70 18.74 6.51
C LEU A 108 9.80 18.19 7.43
N GLY A 109 10.37 19.02 8.30
CA GLY A 109 11.46 18.64 9.22
C GLY A 109 11.20 17.36 10.02
N TRP A 110 9.96 17.14 10.50
CA TRP A 110 9.59 15.91 11.20
C TRP A 110 9.78 14.63 10.37
N ARG A 111 9.60 14.69 9.04
CA ARG A 111 9.83 13.56 8.14
C ARG A 111 11.33 13.33 7.99
N ASN A 112 12.10 14.41 7.89
CA ASN A 112 13.55 14.29 7.78
C ASN A 112 14.12 13.64 9.04
N GLU A 113 13.65 14.01 10.24
CA GLU A 113 14.02 13.29 11.47
C GLU A 113 13.57 11.83 11.43
N ALA A 114 12.37 11.51 10.97
CA ALA A 114 11.93 10.12 10.82
C ALA A 114 12.82 9.32 9.85
N ILE A 115 13.36 9.94 8.80
CA ILE A 115 14.36 9.34 7.90
C ILE A 115 15.64 9.03 8.69
N PHE A 116 16.12 9.95 9.52
CA PHE A 116 17.29 9.70 10.37
C PHE A 116 17.07 8.59 11.39
N ASP A 117 15.90 8.53 12.04
CA ASP A 117 15.53 7.44 12.94
C ASP A 117 15.55 6.09 12.21
N THR A 118 15.07 6.08 10.97
CA THR A 118 15.10 4.88 10.12
C THR A 118 16.52 4.51 9.76
N LEU A 119 17.37 5.46 9.34
CA LEU A 119 18.77 5.21 9.02
C LEU A 119 19.53 4.63 10.22
N ALA A 120 19.32 5.17 11.42
CA ALA A 120 19.91 4.65 12.66
C ALA A 120 19.43 3.23 12.95
N TYR A 121 18.12 2.97 12.87
CA TYR A 121 17.57 1.64 13.05
C TYR A 121 18.16 0.63 12.06
N LEU A 122 18.25 0.99 10.78
CA LEU A 122 18.77 0.10 9.74
C LEU A 122 20.27 -0.19 9.93
N ARG A 123 21.07 0.80 10.34
CA ARG A 123 22.48 0.58 10.70
C ARG A 123 22.62 -0.47 11.81
N ASP A 124 21.79 -0.36 12.85
CA ASP A 124 21.93 -1.17 14.06
C ASP A 124 21.32 -2.57 13.92
N ASN A 125 20.24 -2.70 13.14
CA ASN A 125 19.42 -3.92 13.09
C ASN A 125 19.43 -4.62 11.72
N MET A 126 19.86 -3.93 10.65
CA MET A 126 19.76 -4.41 9.28
C MET A 126 21.04 -4.14 8.47
N ALA A 127 22.15 -4.74 8.90
CA ALA A 127 23.42 -4.74 8.17
C ALA A 127 23.39 -5.55 6.85
N VAL A 128 22.24 -6.15 6.51
CA VAL A 128 22.10 -7.02 5.34
C VAL A 128 21.96 -6.19 4.06
N ARG A 129 22.83 -6.47 3.07
CA ARG A 129 22.73 -5.84 1.74
C ARG A 129 21.50 -6.31 0.96
N ARG A 130 20.98 -7.51 1.27
CA ARG A 130 19.76 -8.07 0.69
C ARG A 130 18.77 -8.36 1.80
N LEU A 131 17.54 -7.89 1.63
CA LEU A 131 16.45 -8.15 2.56
C LEU A 131 15.90 -9.56 2.31
N PRO A 132 15.91 -10.48 3.28
CA PRO A 132 15.28 -11.78 3.12
C PRO A 132 13.75 -11.63 2.94
N PRO A 133 13.08 -12.50 2.16
CA PRO A 133 11.62 -12.46 1.99
C PRO A 133 10.81 -12.59 3.29
N GLU A 134 11.43 -12.94 4.39
CA GLU A 134 10.82 -13.21 5.69
C GLU A 134 11.14 -12.10 6.69
N ALA A 135 11.90 -11.08 6.25
CA ALA A 135 12.15 -9.88 7.04
C ALA A 135 10.83 -9.19 7.40
N ASP A 136 10.64 -8.95 8.70
CA ASP A 136 9.56 -8.12 9.18
C ASP A 136 9.87 -6.64 8.91
N MET A 137 9.27 -6.11 7.84
CA MET A 137 9.43 -4.70 7.50
C MET A 137 8.65 -3.78 8.44
N SER A 138 7.67 -4.28 9.19
CA SER A 138 6.83 -3.46 10.07
C SER A 138 7.58 -2.97 11.32
N ALA A 139 8.69 -3.62 11.66
CA ALA A 139 9.60 -3.18 12.72
C ALA A 139 10.44 -1.96 12.33
N ILE A 140 10.58 -1.66 11.03
CA ILE A 140 11.36 -0.52 10.54
C ILE A 140 10.60 0.77 10.84
N PRO A 141 11.22 1.77 11.50
CA PRO A 141 10.58 3.04 11.78
C PRO A 141 9.95 3.67 10.53
N GLY A 142 8.70 4.10 10.68
CA GLY A 142 7.93 4.69 9.60
C GLY A 142 7.37 3.69 8.57
N VAL A 143 7.68 2.40 8.59
CA VAL A 143 7.05 1.43 7.67
C VAL A 143 5.70 0.98 8.24
N GLY A 144 4.64 1.66 7.81
CA GLY A 144 3.26 1.26 8.11
C GLY A 144 2.67 0.28 7.08
N GLU A 145 1.41 -0.13 7.28
CA GLU A 145 0.69 -1.08 6.39
C GLU A 145 0.83 -0.74 4.89
N TYR A 146 0.70 0.54 4.52
CA TYR A 146 0.87 1.01 3.14
C TYR A 146 2.27 0.73 2.59
N SER A 147 3.31 1.23 3.25
CA SER A 147 4.70 1.09 2.78
C SER A 147 5.12 -0.38 2.80
N ASN A 148 4.66 -1.17 3.77
CA ASN A 148 4.86 -2.61 3.74
C ASN A 148 4.25 -3.23 2.47
N GLY A 149 2.97 -2.97 2.16
CA GLY A 149 2.35 -3.48 0.94
C GLY A 149 3.09 -3.06 -0.35
N MET A 150 3.56 -1.82 -0.41
CA MET A 150 4.32 -1.33 -1.56
C MET A 150 5.69 -2.03 -1.69
N LEU A 151 6.46 -2.08 -0.60
CA LEU A 151 7.78 -2.71 -0.57
C LEU A 151 7.69 -4.20 -0.88
N ARG A 152 6.76 -4.92 -0.25
CA ARG A 152 6.57 -6.36 -0.42
C ARG A 152 6.13 -6.72 -1.84
N SER A 153 5.20 -5.95 -2.41
CA SER A 153 4.75 -6.20 -3.79
C SER A 153 5.84 -5.92 -4.82
N ILE A 154 6.69 -4.91 -4.64
CA ILE A 154 7.78 -4.58 -5.58
C ILE A 154 8.99 -5.52 -5.45
N LEU A 155 9.40 -5.83 -4.23
CA LEU A 155 10.62 -6.59 -3.94
C LEU A 155 10.41 -8.10 -4.05
N PHE A 156 9.26 -8.59 -3.58
CA PHE A 156 8.99 -10.02 -3.40
C PHE A 156 7.82 -10.52 -4.24
N THR A 157 7.17 -9.66 -5.03
CA THR A 157 6.00 -10.02 -5.86
C THR A 157 4.83 -10.55 -5.02
N GLU A 158 4.76 -10.14 -3.76
CA GLU A 158 3.68 -10.58 -2.88
C GLU A 158 2.38 -9.83 -3.16
N ARG A 159 1.28 -10.54 -2.99
CA ARG A 159 -0.09 -10.06 -3.21
C ARG A 159 -0.60 -9.24 -2.01
N VAL A 160 0.18 -8.24 -1.61
CA VAL A 160 -0.13 -7.37 -0.45
C VAL A 160 -0.57 -5.99 -0.96
N PRO A 161 -1.76 -5.50 -0.57
CA PRO A 161 -2.25 -4.21 -1.04
C PRO A 161 -1.58 -3.05 -0.29
N ALA A 162 -1.23 -2.00 -1.04
CA ALA A 162 -0.76 -0.73 -0.49
C ALA A 162 -1.92 0.27 -0.40
N ILE A 163 -2.64 0.30 0.72
CA ILE A 163 -3.87 1.08 0.87
C ILE A 163 -3.58 2.49 1.40
N ASP A 164 -3.72 3.50 0.54
CA ASP A 164 -3.69 4.93 0.90
C ASP A 164 -5.07 5.59 0.77
N THR A 165 -5.11 6.92 0.91
CA THR A 165 -6.35 7.69 0.73
C THR A 165 -6.88 7.67 -0.71
N ASN A 166 -6.02 7.48 -1.72
CA ASN A 166 -6.46 7.33 -3.11
C ASN A 166 -7.15 5.99 -3.32
N VAL A 167 -6.56 4.90 -2.83
CA VAL A 167 -7.14 3.56 -2.90
C VAL A 167 -8.50 3.52 -2.20
N VAL A 168 -8.59 4.09 -0.99
CA VAL A 168 -9.86 4.21 -0.26
C VAL A 168 -10.90 4.95 -1.09
N ARG A 169 -10.56 6.14 -1.62
CA ARG A 169 -11.48 6.93 -2.46
C ARG A 169 -11.94 6.15 -3.69
N ILE A 170 -11.02 5.53 -4.43
CA ILE A 170 -11.33 4.76 -5.63
C ILE A 170 -12.30 3.63 -5.29
N LEU A 171 -12.03 2.84 -4.25
CA LEU A 171 -12.87 1.71 -3.87
C LEU A 171 -14.24 2.16 -3.33
N CYS A 172 -14.28 3.20 -2.50
CA CYS A 172 -15.53 3.76 -2.00
C CYS A 172 -16.40 4.25 -3.17
N ARG A 173 -15.85 5.05 -4.09
CA ARG A 173 -16.56 5.50 -5.28
C ARG A 173 -16.98 4.34 -6.17
N PHE A 174 -16.07 3.39 -6.42
CA PHE A 174 -16.36 2.21 -7.23
C PHE A 174 -17.59 1.47 -6.72
N ASP A 175 -17.77 1.37 -5.40
CA ASP A 175 -18.90 0.68 -4.78
C ASP A 175 -20.10 1.55 -4.40
N GLY A 176 -20.03 2.87 -4.61
CA GLY A 176 -21.09 3.80 -4.21
C GLY A 176 -21.18 3.98 -2.70
N LEU A 177 -20.06 3.84 -2.00
CA LEU A 177 -19.94 4.01 -0.55
C LEU A 177 -19.53 5.43 -0.20
N LEU A 178 -20.06 5.95 0.90
CA LEU A 178 -19.60 7.20 1.49
C LEU A 178 -18.31 6.96 2.27
N GLU A 179 -17.29 7.80 2.02
CA GLU A 179 -16.07 7.82 2.83
C GLU A 179 -16.40 8.33 4.24
N LYS A 180 -16.31 7.47 5.26
CA LYS A 180 -16.59 7.81 6.66
C LYS A 180 -15.56 7.21 7.61
N GLY A 181 -15.12 7.98 8.59
CA GLY A 181 -14.16 7.51 9.58
C GLY A 181 -12.86 6.98 8.95
N GLU A 182 -12.31 5.91 9.51
CA GLU A 182 -11.03 5.34 9.07
C GLU A 182 -11.24 4.16 8.09
N MET A 183 -11.80 4.44 6.90
CA MET A 183 -12.13 3.41 5.90
C MET A 183 -10.96 2.52 5.48
N ARG A 184 -9.70 2.98 5.61
CA ARG A 184 -8.51 2.15 5.38
C ARG A 184 -8.46 0.89 6.27
N ARG A 185 -9.10 0.92 7.45
CA ARG A 185 -9.20 -0.21 8.37
C ARG A 185 -10.45 -1.08 8.15
N SER A 186 -11.33 -0.67 7.23
CA SER A 186 -12.56 -1.41 6.94
C SER A 186 -12.23 -2.79 6.36
N PRO A 187 -12.75 -3.90 6.92
CA PRO A 187 -12.59 -5.24 6.35
C PRO A 187 -13.03 -5.31 4.89
N LEU A 188 -14.07 -4.55 4.55
CA LEU A 188 -14.62 -4.45 3.20
C LEU A 188 -13.59 -3.90 2.20
N ILE A 189 -12.90 -2.81 2.56
CA ILE A 189 -11.88 -2.16 1.75
C ILE A 189 -10.63 -3.03 1.66
N LYS A 190 -10.21 -3.63 2.78
CA LYS A 190 -9.09 -4.57 2.81
C LYS A 190 -9.32 -5.77 1.89
N GLU A 191 -10.51 -6.38 1.90
CA GLU A 191 -10.82 -7.52 1.04
C GLU A 191 -10.89 -7.14 -0.45
N ARG A 192 -11.41 -5.95 -0.78
CA ARG A 192 -11.40 -5.44 -2.16
C ARG A 192 -9.98 -5.20 -2.66
N ALA A 193 -9.16 -4.53 -1.86
CA ALA A 193 -7.78 -4.24 -2.23
C ALA A 193 -6.97 -5.54 -2.35
N ALA A 194 -7.15 -6.48 -1.42
CA ALA A 194 -6.55 -7.82 -1.48
C ALA A 194 -6.98 -8.56 -2.76
N TYR A 195 -8.27 -8.51 -3.11
CA TYR A 195 -8.72 -9.06 -4.38
C TYR A 195 -8.03 -8.36 -5.54
N LEU A 196 -7.94 -7.03 -5.60
CA LEU A 196 -7.29 -6.34 -6.74
C LEU A 196 -5.85 -6.79 -6.96
N VAL A 197 -5.05 -6.97 -5.90
CA VAL A 197 -3.65 -7.38 -6.01
C VAL A 197 -3.45 -8.90 -6.12
N ASP A 198 -4.52 -9.70 -6.07
CA ASP A 198 -4.47 -11.16 -6.24
C ASP A 198 -4.24 -11.55 -7.72
N THR A 199 -3.00 -11.32 -8.17
CA THR A 199 -2.51 -11.50 -9.54
C THR A 199 -0.99 -11.70 -9.51
N ASP A 200 -0.38 -11.95 -10.66
CA ASP A 200 1.08 -12.10 -10.80
C ASP A 200 1.80 -10.75 -10.94
N HIS A 201 1.03 -9.66 -11.00
CA HIS A 201 1.54 -8.28 -11.09
C HIS A 201 1.02 -7.35 -9.96
N PRO A 202 1.14 -7.73 -8.68
CA PRO A 202 0.56 -6.96 -7.56
C PRO A 202 1.14 -5.53 -7.47
N ALA A 203 2.44 -5.36 -7.74
CA ALA A 203 3.09 -4.06 -7.75
C ALA A 203 2.49 -3.12 -8.82
N GLN A 204 2.18 -3.65 -10.01
CA GLN A 204 1.58 -2.85 -11.09
C GLN A 204 0.17 -2.39 -10.69
N VAL A 205 -0.61 -3.26 -10.03
CA VAL A 205 -1.93 -2.87 -9.51
C VAL A 205 -1.81 -1.77 -8.45
N ASN A 206 -0.90 -1.93 -7.47
CA ASN A 206 -0.67 -0.92 -6.43
C ASN A 206 -0.25 0.43 -7.02
N LEU A 207 0.72 0.44 -7.95
CA LEU A 207 1.19 1.65 -8.62
C LEU A 207 0.13 2.27 -9.53
N SER A 208 -0.65 1.44 -10.22
CA SER A 208 -1.75 1.90 -11.07
C SER A 208 -2.84 2.56 -10.26
N LEU A 209 -3.21 2.05 -9.09
CA LEU A 209 -4.19 2.70 -8.21
C LEU A 209 -3.75 4.12 -7.81
N ILE A 210 -2.45 4.33 -7.57
CA ILE A 210 -1.89 5.66 -7.27
C ILE A 210 -2.02 6.59 -8.48
N ASP A 211 -1.59 6.11 -9.67
CA ASP A 211 -1.62 6.92 -10.90
C ASP A 211 -3.06 7.20 -11.34
N PHE A 212 -3.93 6.19 -11.31
CA PHE A 212 -5.35 6.29 -11.61
C PHE A 212 -6.07 7.27 -10.66
N GLY A 213 -5.75 7.24 -9.36
CA GLY A 213 -6.27 8.18 -8.39
C GLY A 213 -5.76 9.61 -8.58
N ALA A 214 -4.59 9.79 -9.20
CA ALA A 214 -4.01 11.09 -9.47
C ALA A 214 -4.46 11.70 -10.81
N LEU A 215 -4.79 10.88 -11.81
CA LEU A 215 -5.07 11.32 -13.18
C LEU A 215 -6.56 11.21 -13.56
N VAL A 216 -7.27 10.20 -13.07
CA VAL A 216 -8.66 9.92 -13.50
C VAL A 216 -9.62 10.09 -12.31
N CYS A 217 -9.48 9.26 -11.28
CA CYS A 217 -10.34 9.29 -10.10
C CYS A 217 -9.80 10.28 -9.04
N THR A 218 -9.61 11.53 -9.46
CA THR A 218 -9.06 12.63 -8.66
C THR A 218 -9.97 12.99 -7.48
N ALA A 219 -9.41 13.58 -6.43
CA ALA A 219 -10.19 13.97 -5.25
C ALA A 219 -11.30 14.98 -5.58
N ARG A 220 -11.04 15.89 -6.51
CA ARG A 220 -11.96 16.93 -6.98
C ARG A 220 -12.08 16.84 -8.50
N ASN A 221 -13.29 16.90 -9.02
CA ASN A 221 -13.59 16.82 -10.46
C ASN A 221 -12.95 15.59 -11.13
N PRO A 222 -13.31 14.36 -10.73
CA PRO A 222 -12.83 13.16 -11.39
C PRO A 222 -13.27 13.12 -12.86
N ASP A 223 -12.41 12.62 -13.73
CA ASP A 223 -12.71 12.44 -15.15
C ASP A 223 -13.54 11.17 -15.37
N CYS A 224 -14.79 11.19 -14.88
CA CYS A 224 -15.72 10.08 -15.01
C CYS A 224 -16.13 9.85 -16.46
N GLU A 225 -16.00 10.85 -17.34
CA GLU A 225 -16.35 10.75 -18.75
C GLU A 225 -15.41 9.79 -19.48
N HIS A 226 -14.09 9.95 -19.29
CA HIS A 226 -13.06 9.10 -19.89
C HIS A 226 -12.61 7.94 -18.99
N CYS A 227 -13.27 7.73 -17.85
CA CYS A 227 -12.92 6.68 -16.91
C CYS A 227 -13.18 5.26 -17.50
N PRO A 228 -12.16 4.40 -17.62
CA PRO A 228 -12.29 3.07 -18.23
C PRO A 228 -13.20 2.12 -17.45
N VAL A 229 -13.52 2.46 -16.19
CA VAL A 229 -14.38 1.66 -15.31
C VAL A 229 -15.69 2.38 -14.99
N ARG A 230 -16.10 3.39 -15.76
CA ARG A 230 -17.35 4.14 -15.55
C ARG A 230 -18.57 3.23 -15.43
N ARG A 231 -18.72 2.26 -16.34
CA ARG A 231 -19.88 1.34 -16.39
C ARG A 231 -20.04 0.47 -15.14
N PRO A 232 -19.01 -0.24 -14.63
CA PRO A 232 -19.11 -1.03 -13.40
C PRO A 232 -19.02 -0.19 -12.11
N CYS A 233 -18.61 1.08 -12.18
CA CYS A 233 -18.54 2.00 -11.05
C CYS A 233 -19.94 2.45 -10.63
N ARG A 234 -20.17 2.59 -9.31
CA ARG A 234 -21.43 3.08 -8.74
C ARG A 234 -21.37 4.53 -8.27
N TYR A 235 -20.28 5.24 -8.56
CA TYR A 235 -20.17 6.66 -8.29
C TYR A 235 -21.01 7.44 -9.29
N SER A 236 -21.89 8.30 -8.77
CA SER A 236 -22.70 9.27 -9.52
C SER A 236 -22.21 10.68 -9.28
#